data_AF-A0A1B6DUY7-F1
#
_entry.id   AF-A0A1B6DUY7-F1
#
_cell.length_a   1.000
_cell.length_b   1.000
_cell.length_c   1.000
_cell.angle_alpha   90.00
_cell.angle_beta   90.00
_cell.angle_gamma   90.00
#
_symmetry.space_group_name_H-M   'P 1'
#
loop_
_entity.id
_entity.type
_entity.pdbx_description
1 polymer ?
#
loop_
_entity_poly.entity_id
_entity_poly.type
_entity_poly.pdbx_seq_one_letter_code
_entity_poly.pdbx_strand_id
1 'polypeptide(L)'
;DYTTSRIYWADAKHHVIECAKFDGTERRKVITKGLPHPFALTLFEDSIYWTDWHTKSICTANKATGSGFRTIHSGLHFPMEIHSFHPQRQPNYTSHCGQDNGGCSHLCLPNRQNFQCACPLGLKLTKNRRTCDST
;
A
#
# COMPACT_ATOMS: atom_id res chain seq x y z
N ASP A 1 0.31 6.66 -3.52
CA ASP A 1 1.37 7.52 -4.09
C ASP A 1 1.92 8.40 -2.98
N TYR A 2 3.21 8.23 -2.67
CA TYR A 2 3.87 8.94 -1.58
C TYR A 2 4.12 10.41 -1.91
N THR A 3 4.36 10.73 -3.18
CA THR A 3 4.69 12.10 -3.61
C THR A 3 3.46 12.99 -3.69
N THR A 4 2.31 12.43 -4.06
CA THR A 4 1.04 13.15 -4.20
C THR A 4 0.08 12.96 -3.03
N SER A 5 0.49 12.20 -1.99
CA SER A 5 -0.33 11.88 -0.81
C SER A 5 -1.71 11.30 -1.17
N ARG A 6 -1.72 10.34 -2.09
CA ARG A 6 -2.95 9.70 -2.61
C ARG A 6 -2.99 8.21 -2.36
N ILE A 7 -4.18 7.69 -2.06
CA ILE A 7 -4.49 6.26 -2.11
C ILE A 7 -5.09 5.91 -3.47
N TYR A 8 -4.76 4.72 -3.96
CA TYR A 8 -5.31 4.14 -5.18
C TYR A 8 -5.86 2.76 -4.81
N TRP A 9 -7.05 2.44 -5.29
CA TRP A 9 -7.67 1.13 -5.08
C TRP A 9 -8.40 0.68 -6.35
N ALA A 10 -8.55 -0.62 -6.51
CA ALA A 10 -9.33 -1.24 -7.56
C ALA A 10 -10.61 -1.81 -6.96
N ASP A 11 -11.72 -1.66 -7.67
CA ASP A 11 -12.99 -2.29 -7.34
C ASP A 11 -13.36 -3.25 -8.47
N ALA A 12 -13.29 -4.56 -8.18
CA ALA A 12 -13.55 -5.60 -9.15
C ALA A 12 -15.04 -5.70 -9.53
N LYS A 13 -15.96 -5.29 -8.66
CA LYS A 13 -17.41 -5.34 -8.93
C LYS A 13 -17.85 -4.15 -9.77
N HIS A 14 -17.30 -2.98 -9.50
CA HIS A 14 -17.61 -1.75 -10.22
C HIS A 14 -16.73 -1.53 -11.46
N HIS A 15 -15.73 -2.40 -11.69
CA HIS A 15 -14.80 -2.35 -12.82
C HIS A 15 -14.06 -1.01 -12.93
N VAL A 16 -13.61 -0.47 -11.79
CA VAL A 16 -12.93 0.82 -11.72
C VAL A 16 -11.65 0.77 -10.91
N ILE A 17 -10.69 1.60 -11.28
CA ILE A 17 -9.60 2.02 -10.40
C ILE A 17 -9.84 3.48 -10.04
N GLU A 18 -9.87 3.76 -8.75
CA GLU A 18 -10.12 5.08 -8.18
C GLU A 18 -8.93 5.57 -7.37
N CYS A 19 -8.85 6.88 -7.18
CA CYS A 19 -7.91 7.48 -6.26
C CYS A 19 -8.54 8.61 -5.45
N ALA A 20 -7.99 8.86 -4.27
CA ALA A 20 -8.35 9.96 -3.40
C ALA A 20 -7.11 10.42 -2.63
N LYS A 21 -7.14 11.63 -2.07
CA LYS A 21 -6.11 12.08 -1.11
C LYS A 21 -6.21 11.28 0.19
N PHE A 22 -5.15 11.29 1.00
CA PHE A 22 -5.13 10.63 2.32
C PHE A 22 -6.17 11.19 3.31
N ASP A 23 -6.66 12.40 3.10
CA ASP A 23 -7.75 13.02 3.86
C ASP A 23 -9.16 12.62 3.34
N GLY A 24 -9.23 11.80 2.29
CA GLY A 24 -10.48 11.35 1.65
C GLY A 24 -11.04 12.32 0.60
N THR A 25 -10.43 13.50 0.42
CA THR A 25 -10.88 14.48 -0.57
C THR A 25 -10.38 14.14 -1.99
N GLU A 26 -10.93 14.83 -2.99
CA GLU A 26 -10.58 14.67 -4.40
C GLU A 26 -10.64 13.22 -4.92
N ARG A 27 -11.67 12.48 -4.47
CA ARG A 27 -11.97 11.16 -5.02
C ARG A 27 -12.33 11.27 -6.50
N ARG A 28 -11.65 10.49 -7.34
CA ARG A 28 -11.95 10.40 -8.78
C ARG A 28 -11.68 9.00 -9.33
N LYS A 29 -12.40 8.66 -10.40
CA LYS A 29 -12.16 7.46 -11.21
C LYS A 29 -11.01 7.72 -12.17
N VAL A 30 -10.01 6.86 -12.19
CA VAL A 30 -8.84 6.94 -13.07
C VAL A 30 -9.01 6.00 -14.25
N ILE A 31 -9.41 4.75 -13.99
CA ILE A 31 -9.64 3.74 -15.03
C ILE A 31 -11.08 3.22 -14.88
N THR A 32 -11.79 3.14 -16.00
CA THR A 32 -13.20 2.70 -16.06
C THR A 32 -13.46 1.60 -17.08
N LYS A 33 -12.39 1.08 -17.72
CA LYS A 33 -12.45 0.05 -18.77
C LYS A 33 -11.28 -0.92 -18.60
N GLY A 34 -11.45 -2.15 -19.09
CA GLY A 34 -10.37 -3.16 -19.06
C GLY A 34 -10.05 -3.68 -17.65
N LEU A 35 -11.06 -3.73 -16.78
CA LEU A 35 -10.98 -4.19 -15.40
C LEU A 35 -12.03 -5.27 -15.09
N PRO A 36 -12.09 -6.38 -15.85
CA PRO A 36 -13.07 -7.44 -15.60
C PRO A 36 -12.92 -8.06 -14.21
N HIS A 37 -11.70 -8.29 -13.72
CA HIS A 37 -11.46 -8.80 -12.36
C HIS A 37 -10.06 -8.42 -11.84
N PRO A 38 -9.82 -7.12 -11.55
CA PRO A 38 -8.56 -6.69 -10.97
C PRO A 38 -8.38 -7.27 -9.55
N PHE A 39 -7.17 -7.72 -9.22
CA PHE A 39 -6.85 -8.28 -7.90
C PHE A 39 -5.92 -7.38 -7.09
N ALA A 40 -4.72 -7.12 -7.61
CA ALA A 40 -3.74 -6.26 -6.96
C ALA A 40 -3.30 -5.14 -7.89
N LEU A 41 -2.85 -4.03 -7.30
CA LEU A 41 -2.29 -2.91 -8.03
C LEU A 41 -1.03 -2.38 -7.36
N THR A 42 -0.12 -1.86 -8.17
CA THR A 42 1.07 -1.15 -7.72
C THR A 42 1.29 0.11 -8.55
N LEU A 43 2.12 1.02 -8.05
CA LEU A 43 2.39 2.31 -8.65
C LEU A 43 3.88 2.49 -8.82
N PHE A 44 4.31 2.96 -9.99
CA PHE A 44 5.67 3.42 -10.22
C PHE A 44 5.65 4.60 -11.17
N GLU A 45 6.37 5.66 -10.81
CA GLU A 45 6.39 6.94 -11.55
C GLU A 45 4.97 7.43 -11.88
N ASP A 46 4.64 7.58 -13.16
CA ASP A 46 3.35 8.05 -13.67
C ASP A 46 2.42 6.92 -14.10
N SER A 47 2.76 5.67 -13.80
CA SER A 47 1.99 4.49 -14.23
C SER A 47 1.38 3.73 -13.05
N ILE A 48 0.16 3.23 -13.28
CA ILE A 48 -0.50 2.21 -12.46
C ILE A 48 -0.32 0.89 -13.16
N TYR A 49 0.07 -0.13 -12.40
CA TYR A 49 0.13 -1.51 -12.85
C TYR A 49 -0.86 -2.33 -12.04
N TRP A 50 -1.58 -3.24 -12.66
CA TRP A 50 -2.49 -4.14 -11.94
C TRP A 50 -2.53 -5.52 -12.56
N THR A 51 -2.84 -6.50 -11.72
CA THR A 51 -3.10 -7.88 -12.10
C THR A 51 -4.60 -8.07 -12.33
N ASP A 52 -4.95 -8.83 -13.36
CA ASP A 52 -6.35 -9.19 -13.64
C ASP A 52 -6.49 -10.70 -13.82
N TRP A 53 -7.43 -11.29 -13.08
CA TRP A 53 -7.68 -12.74 -13.06
C TRP A 53 -8.40 -13.26 -14.29
N HIS A 54 -9.19 -12.42 -14.94
CA HIS A 54 -9.96 -12.81 -16.12
C HIS A 54 -9.09 -12.73 -17.38
N THR A 55 -8.34 -11.65 -17.56
CA THR A 55 -7.43 -11.51 -18.70
C THR A 55 -6.10 -12.23 -18.50
N LYS A 56 -5.85 -12.78 -17.30
CA LYS A 56 -4.65 -13.58 -16.99
C LYS A 56 -3.38 -12.79 -17.31
N SER A 57 -3.38 -11.51 -16.95
CA SER A 57 -2.38 -10.55 -17.41
C SER A 57 -2.07 -9.47 -16.38
N ILE A 58 -0.96 -8.77 -16.61
CA ILE A 58 -0.62 -7.52 -15.95
C ILE A 58 -0.81 -6.41 -16.98
N CYS A 59 -1.54 -5.37 -16.59
CA CYS A 59 -1.85 -4.22 -17.42
C CYS A 59 -1.26 -2.96 -16.80
N THR A 60 -1.09 -1.93 -17.62
CA THR A 60 -0.62 -0.61 -17.19
C THR A 60 -1.39 0.52 -17.85
N ALA A 61 -1.50 1.65 -17.16
CA ALA A 61 -2.04 2.90 -17.68
C ALA A 61 -1.48 4.10 -16.90
N ASN A 62 -1.65 5.31 -17.43
CA ASN A 62 -1.22 6.53 -16.75
C ASN A 62 -2.07 6.81 -15.50
N LYS A 63 -1.43 7.14 -14.37
CA LYS A 63 -2.07 7.34 -13.06
C LYS A 63 -2.91 8.61 -12.93
N ALA A 64 -2.68 9.59 -13.80
CA ALA A 64 -3.35 10.89 -13.76
C ALA A 64 -4.55 10.91 -14.72
N THR A 65 -4.36 10.43 -15.95
CA THR A 65 -5.35 10.51 -17.04
C THR A 65 -6.09 9.19 -17.28
N GLY A 66 -5.55 8.05 -16.82
CA GLY A 66 -6.05 6.73 -17.21
C GLY A 66 -5.76 6.34 -18.66
N SER A 67 -5.01 7.16 -19.41
CA SER A 67 -4.68 6.89 -20.81
C SER A 67 -3.53 5.89 -20.96
N GLY A 68 -3.32 5.40 -22.18
CA GLY A 68 -2.22 4.47 -22.48
C GLY A 68 -2.40 3.08 -21.88
N PHE A 69 -3.65 2.64 -21.73
CA PHE A 69 -3.96 1.25 -21.38
C PHE A 69 -3.21 0.30 -22.31
N ARG A 70 -2.42 -0.60 -21.74
CA ARG A 70 -1.77 -1.70 -22.46
C ARG A 70 -1.52 -2.89 -21.55
N THR A 71 -1.55 -4.08 -22.13
CA THR A 71 -1.10 -5.31 -21.47
C THR A 71 0.41 -5.38 -21.55
N ILE A 72 1.09 -5.51 -20.40
CA ILE A 72 2.55 -5.63 -20.34
C ILE A 72 3.03 -7.08 -20.29
N HIS A 73 2.20 -7.96 -19.72
CA HIS A 73 2.51 -9.38 -19.64
C HIS A 73 1.21 -10.18 -19.60
N SER A 74 1.14 -11.29 -20.33
CA SER A 74 -0.06 -12.14 -20.44
C SER A 74 0.30 -13.61 -20.27
N GLY A 75 -0.71 -14.47 -20.13
CA GLY A 75 -0.52 -15.92 -19.95
C GLY A 75 -0.20 -16.32 -18.50
N LEU A 76 -0.55 -15.48 -17.53
CA LEU A 76 -0.38 -15.77 -16.11
C LEU A 76 -1.51 -16.66 -15.60
N HIS A 77 -1.21 -17.81 -15.01
CA HIS A 77 -2.25 -18.73 -14.53
C HIS A 77 -3.15 -18.13 -13.43
N PHE A 78 -2.52 -17.61 -12.36
CA PHE A 78 -3.21 -16.95 -11.24
C PHE A 78 -2.37 -15.76 -10.77
N PRO A 79 -2.51 -14.60 -11.45
CA PRO A 79 -1.77 -13.42 -11.03
C PRO A 79 -2.36 -12.88 -9.73
N MET A 80 -1.63 -13.06 -8.63
CA MET A 80 -2.04 -12.61 -7.30
C MET A 80 -1.55 -11.18 -7.09
N GLU A 81 -0.62 -10.98 -6.16
CA GLU A 81 -0.08 -9.69 -5.80
C GLU A 81 1.01 -9.20 -6.76
N ILE A 82 1.15 -7.88 -6.88
CA ILE A 82 2.20 -7.22 -7.64
C ILE A 82 2.75 -6.04 -6.86
N HIS A 83 4.08 -5.89 -6.84
CA HIS A 83 4.77 -4.76 -6.23
C HIS A 83 5.84 -4.20 -7.15
N SER A 84 5.98 -2.89 -7.14
CA SER A 84 7.08 -2.20 -7.81
C SER A 84 8.33 -2.28 -6.93
N PHE A 85 9.34 -3.02 -7.38
CA PHE A 85 10.61 -3.16 -6.68
C PHE A 85 11.61 -2.09 -7.16
N HIS A 86 11.67 -0.97 -6.42
CA HIS A 86 12.61 0.12 -6.70
C HIS A 86 12.92 0.90 -5.41
N PRO A 87 14.16 1.37 -5.17
CA PRO A 87 14.50 2.14 -3.96
C PRO A 87 13.62 3.38 -3.73
N GLN A 88 13.16 4.05 -4.81
CA GLN A 88 12.25 5.21 -4.69
C GLN A 88 10.87 4.84 -4.14
N ARG A 89 10.48 3.55 -4.14
CA ARG A 89 9.25 3.08 -3.51
C ARG A 89 9.39 2.90 -2.00
N GLN A 90 10.61 3.00 -1.47
CA GLN A 90 10.94 2.91 -0.06
C GLN A 90 11.85 4.10 0.30
N PRO A 91 11.32 5.34 0.33
CA PRO A 91 12.11 6.52 0.66
C PRO A 91 12.81 6.35 2.02
N ASN A 92 14.05 6.84 2.11
CA ASN A 92 14.79 6.83 3.37
C ASN A 92 14.03 7.66 4.41
N TYR A 93 13.74 7.03 5.55
CA TYR A 93 13.08 7.65 6.68
C TYR A 93 13.84 7.34 7.96
N THR A 94 14.04 8.35 8.81
CA THR A 94 14.64 8.13 10.14
C THR A 94 13.65 7.37 11.00
N SER A 95 13.99 6.15 11.40
CA SER A 95 13.14 5.33 12.27
C SER A 95 12.79 6.08 13.56
N HIS A 96 11.50 6.23 13.85
CA HIS A 96 11.03 6.82 15.10
C HIS A 96 11.43 6.00 16.33
N CYS A 97 11.62 4.70 16.17
CA CYS A 97 12.13 3.84 17.23
C CYS A 97 13.61 4.09 17.53
N GLY A 98 14.36 4.64 16.56
CA GLY A 98 15.75 5.03 16.73
C GLY A 98 16.63 3.91 17.31
N GLN A 99 17.40 4.25 18.35
CA GLN A 99 18.29 3.34 19.06
C GLN A 99 17.55 2.58 20.16
N ASP A 100 18.05 1.40 20.53
CA ASP A 100 17.54 0.57 21.63
C ASP A 100 16.02 0.29 21.56
N ASN A 101 15.48 0.10 20.35
CA ASN A 101 14.05 -0.15 20.12
C ASN A 101 13.12 0.90 20.78
N GLY A 102 13.60 2.14 20.92
CA GLY A 102 12.88 3.21 21.62
C GLY A 102 12.68 2.94 23.13
N GLY A 103 13.46 2.04 23.72
CA GLY A 103 13.29 1.53 25.08
C GLY A 103 12.10 0.58 25.25
N CYS A 104 11.50 0.10 24.15
CA CYS A 104 10.41 -0.87 24.22
C CYS A 104 10.95 -2.29 24.49
N SER A 105 10.35 -2.99 25.45
CA SER A 105 10.72 -4.38 25.77
C SER A 105 10.46 -5.37 24.65
N HIS A 106 9.44 -5.11 23.81
CA HIS A 106 9.02 -6.02 22.74
C HIS A 106 8.86 -5.27 21.41
N LEU A 107 7.68 -4.71 21.15
CA LEU A 107 7.39 -4.06 19.87
C LEU A 107 7.48 -2.55 20.01
N CYS A 108 8.18 -1.89 19.09
CA CYS A 108 8.13 -0.45 18.88
C CYS A 108 7.40 -0.15 17.57
N LEU A 109 6.22 0.47 17.67
CA LEU A 109 5.39 0.79 16.51
C LEU A 109 5.44 2.31 16.25
N PRO A 110 5.87 2.75 15.05
CA PRO A 110 5.85 4.16 14.71
C PRO A 110 4.40 4.67 14.65
N ASN A 111 4.20 5.90 15.10
CA ASN A 111 2.96 6.65 14.90
C ASN A 111 3.25 7.89 14.04
N ARG A 112 2.26 8.76 13.81
CA ARG A 112 2.41 9.93 12.91
C ARG A 112 3.53 10.91 13.32
N GLN A 113 3.93 10.94 14.58
CA GLN A 113 4.87 11.92 15.12
C GLN A 113 6.05 11.31 15.90
N ASN A 114 5.90 10.10 16.41
CA ASN A 114 6.82 9.43 17.32
C ASN A 114 6.62 7.89 17.23
N PHE A 115 6.65 7.19 18.36
CA PHE A 115 6.37 5.75 18.42
C PHE A 115 5.61 5.38 19.71
N GLN A 116 5.11 4.14 19.76
CA GLN A 116 4.46 3.56 20.92
C GLN A 116 4.94 2.12 21.11
N CYS A 117 5.17 1.71 22.36
CA CYS A 117 5.46 0.31 22.66
C CYS A 117 4.19 -0.53 22.66
N ALA A 118 4.26 -1.72 22.09
CA ALA A 118 3.16 -2.69 22.06
C ALA A 118 3.64 -4.06 22.56
N CYS A 119 2.68 -4.84 23.05
CA CYS A 119 2.93 -6.16 23.62
C CYS A 119 2.42 -7.26 22.70
N PRO A 120 3.11 -8.42 22.65
CA PRO A 120 2.58 -9.62 22.02
C PRO A 120 1.26 -10.05 22.66
N LEU A 121 0.52 -10.90 21.93
CA LEU A 121 -0.68 -11.54 22.45
C LEU A 121 -0.39 -12.25 23.78
N GLY A 122 -1.24 -12.02 24.78
CA GLY A 122 -1.10 -12.60 26.12
C GLY A 122 -0.30 -11.77 27.13
N LEU A 123 0.29 -10.64 26.72
CA LEU A 123 1.00 -9.72 27.61
C LEU A 123 0.34 -8.34 27.62
N LYS A 124 0.41 -7.64 28.76
CA LYS A 124 -0.10 -6.28 28.90
C LYS A 124 1.04 -5.29 29.07
N LEU A 125 0.85 -4.10 28.51
CA LEU A 125 1.81 -3.01 28.67
C LEU A 125 1.68 -2.44 30.09
N THR A 126 2.77 -2.45 30.84
CA THR A 126 2.82 -1.94 32.20
C THR A 126 2.69 -0.41 32.23
N LYS A 127 2.51 0.16 33.43
CA LYS A 127 2.31 1.61 33.63
C LYS A 127 3.46 2.48 33.09
N ASN A 128 4.66 1.92 32.92
CA ASN A 128 5.81 2.63 32.37
C ASN A 128 5.72 2.84 30.84
N ARG A 129 4.73 2.25 30.16
CA ARG A 129 4.52 2.30 28.70
C ARG A 129 5.69 1.80 27.85
N ARG A 130 6.56 0.96 28.42
CA ARG A 130 7.77 0.40 27.79
C ARG A 130 7.84 -1.12 27.93
N THR A 131 7.48 -1.64 29.10
CA THR A 131 7.66 -3.05 29.48
C THR A 131 6.34 -3.80 29.40
N CYS A 132 6.38 -5.00 28.85
CA CYS A 132 5.26 -5.94 28.80
C CYS A 132 5.39 -6.98 29.91
N ASP A 133 4.28 -7.32 30.55
CA ASP A 133 4.20 -8.31 31.63
C ASP A 133 2.91 -9.14 31.53
N SER A 134 2.88 -10.33 32.14
CA SER A 134 1.75 -11.27 32.09
C SER A 134 0.60 -10.92 33.04
N THR A 135 0.61 -9.71 33.61
CA THR A 135 -0.36 -9.21 34.59
C THR A 135 -1.79 -9.17 34.06
#